data_AF-A0A7V7JNZ2-F1
#
_entry.id   AF-A0A7V7JNZ2-F1
#
_cell.length_a   1.000
_cell.length_b   1.000
_cell.length_c   1.000
_cell.angle_alpha   90.00
_cell.angle_beta   90.00
_cell.angle_gamma   90.00
#
_symmetry.space_group_name_H-M   'P 1'
#
loop_
_entity.id
_entity.type
_entity.pdbx_description
1 polymer ?
#
loop_
_entity_poly.entity_id
_entity_poly.type
_entity_poly.pdbx_seq_one_letter_code
_entity_poly.pdbx_strand_id
1 'polypeptide(L)'
;EAPHAFITLLGAEFLTHGAQFKGTIQVVDPKHPTMANVPDGWTLNEEWYLFRRFDKDTMHVLALLEPGAERAKQEAYNIPAYPIIWCSKQGKGRVYYSALGHREDVWTNPQFQQTVIDAMEWAMGKGRTRAQPNFDKVVPTAKPEEEAAAGSRAK
;
A
#
# COMPACT_ATOMS: atom_id res chain seq x y z
N GLU A 1 -8.34 1.47 24.07
CA GLU A 1 -9.67 1.03 23.59
C GLU A 1 -9.49 0.07 22.43
N ALA A 2 -10.39 -0.89 22.25
CA ALA A 2 -10.36 -1.76 21.08
C ALA A 2 -10.66 -0.94 19.81
N PRO A 3 -10.01 -1.23 18.67
CA PRO A 3 -10.28 -0.52 17.43
C PRO A 3 -11.75 -0.72 17.00
N HIS A 4 -12.33 0.33 16.40
CA HIS A 4 -13.67 0.28 15.83
C HIS A 4 -13.77 -0.83 14.78
N ALA A 5 -14.91 -1.53 14.69
CA ALA A 5 -15.08 -2.70 13.82
C ALA A 5 -14.73 -2.41 12.35
N PHE A 6 -14.98 -1.19 11.88
CA PHE A 6 -14.58 -0.75 10.54
C PHE A 6 -13.05 -0.71 10.34
N ILE A 7 -12.30 -0.20 11.32
CA ILE A 7 -10.83 -0.18 11.27
C ILE A 7 -10.27 -1.60 11.32
N THR A 8 -10.86 -2.47 12.15
CA THR A 8 -10.53 -3.90 12.17
C THR A 8 -10.80 -4.58 10.82
N LEU A 9 -11.91 -4.24 10.16
CA LEU A 9 -12.23 -4.74 8.83
C LEU A 9 -11.19 -4.30 7.80
N LEU A 10 -10.83 -3.01 7.77
CA LEU A 10 -9.85 -2.46 6.83
C LEU A 10 -8.41 -2.92 7.11
N GLY A 11 -8.07 -3.15 8.38
CA GLY A 11 -6.71 -3.52 8.81
C GLY A 11 -5.74 -2.35 8.95
N ALA A 12 -6.19 -1.11 8.72
CA ALA A 12 -5.41 0.10 8.96
C ALA A 12 -6.32 1.31 9.21
N GLU A 13 -5.79 2.36 9.83
CA GLU A 13 -6.49 3.61 10.08
C GLU A 13 -5.91 4.72 9.21
N PHE A 14 -6.77 5.49 8.54
CA PHE A 14 -6.35 6.67 7.79
C PHE A 14 -5.63 7.66 8.73
N LEU A 15 -4.46 8.15 8.32
CA LEU A 15 -3.71 9.16 9.05
C LEU A 15 -3.92 10.54 8.41
N THR A 16 -3.56 10.68 7.14
CA THR A 16 -3.62 11.95 6.40
C THR A 16 -3.37 11.73 4.90
N HIS A 17 -3.44 12.81 4.12
CA HIS A 17 -2.94 12.89 2.75
C HIS A 17 -2.41 14.30 2.47
N GLY A 18 -1.67 14.46 1.37
CA GLY A 18 -1.14 15.73 0.88
C GLY A 18 -1.60 16.03 -0.54
N ALA A 19 -0.83 16.85 -1.24
CA ALA A 19 -1.05 17.17 -2.64
C ALA A 19 -0.79 15.94 -3.53
N GLN A 20 -1.47 15.88 -4.67
CA GLN A 20 -1.27 14.81 -5.65
C GLN A 20 0.15 14.85 -6.24
N PHE A 21 0.78 13.69 -6.38
CA PHE A 21 2.11 13.58 -6.97
C PHE A 21 2.34 12.23 -7.66
N LYS A 22 3.38 12.18 -8.49
CA LYS A 22 3.75 10.96 -9.20
C LYS A 22 4.47 9.99 -8.28
N GLY A 23 3.92 8.79 -8.13
CA GLY A 23 4.44 7.73 -7.27
C GLY A 23 4.46 6.38 -7.96
N THR A 24 5.39 5.51 -7.56
CA THR A 24 5.60 4.20 -8.20
C THR A 24 5.08 3.08 -7.30
N ILE A 25 4.23 2.22 -7.86
CA ILE A 25 3.71 1.04 -7.19
C ILE A 25 4.75 -0.08 -7.31
N GLN A 26 5.17 -0.62 -6.16
CA GLN A 26 6.03 -1.79 -6.07
C GLN A 26 5.20 -2.99 -5.64
N VAL A 27 5.03 -3.97 -6.54
CA VAL A 27 4.30 -5.21 -6.25
C VAL A 27 5.18 -6.15 -5.42
N VAL A 28 4.75 -6.50 -4.21
CA VAL A 28 5.51 -7.37 -3.29
C VAL A 28 5.08 -8.83 -3.31
N ASP A 29 3.91 -9.13 -3.89
CA ASP A 29 3.49 -10.50 -4.17
C ASP A 29 2.92 -10.66 -5.60
N PRO A 30 3.79 -10.71 -6.63
CA PRO A 30 3.35 -10.80 -8.03
C PRO A 30 2.66 -12.12 -8.38
N LYS A 31 2.74 -13.13 -7.50
CA LYS A 31 2.03 -14.40 -7.68
C LYS A 31 0.58 -14.31 -7.17
N HIS A 32 0.18 -13.22 -6.50
CA HIS A 32 -1.17 -13.10 -5.96
C HIS A 32 -2.14 -12.87 -7.13
N PRO A 33 -3.32 -13.52 -7.17
CA PRO A 33 -4.22 -13.40 -8.32
C PRO A 33 -4.57 -11.96 -8.71
N THR A 34 -4.68 -11.07 -7.73
CA THR A 34 -4.99 -9.64 -7.94
C THR A 34 -3.81 -8.81 -8.43
N MET A 35 -2.59 -9.35 -8.37
CA MET A 35 -1.34 -8.66 -8.72
C MET A 35 -0.67 -9.27 -9.96
N ALA A 36 -1.15 -10.41 -10.45
CA ALA A 36 -0.52 -11.16 -11.55
C ALA A 36 -0.43 -10.35 -12.85
N ASN A 37 -1.36 -9.41 -13.07
CA ASN A 37 -1.40 -8.56 -14.25
C ASN A 37 -0.83 -7.16 -14.01
N VAL A 38 -0.34 -6.85 -12.81
CA VAL A 38 0.19 -5.52 -12.49
C VAL A 38 1.67 -5.46 -12.89
N PRO A 39 2.08 -4.55 -13.79
CA PRO A 39 3.47 -4.46 -14.19
C PRO A 39 4.32 -3.92 -13.03
N ASP A 40 5.56 -4.38 -12.97
CA ASP A 40 6.54 -3.81 -12.05
C ASP A 40 6.83 -2.34 -12.42
N GLY A 41 7.01 -1.49 -11.41
CA GLY A 41 7.24 -0.06 -11.60
C GLY A 41 6.03 0.73 -12.12
N TRP A 42 4.80 0.21 -12.01
CA TRP A 42 3.59 0.92 -12.44
C TRP A 42 3.47 2.27 -11.73
N THR A 43 3.58 3.36 -12.49
CA THR A 43 3.66 4.71 -11.94
C THR A 43 2.40 5.49 -12.26
N LEU A 44 1.82 6.12 -11.23
CA LEU A 44 0.60 6.91 -11.32
C LEU A 44 0.82 8.29 -10.71
N ASN A 45 0.10 9.29 -11.20
CA ASN A 45 -0.12 10.50 -10.43
C ASN A 45 -1.35 10.26 -9.54
N GLU A 46 -1.25 10.46 -8.23
CA GLU A 46 -2.36 10.18 -7.32
C GLU A 46 -2.36 11.03 -6.03
N GLU A 47 -3.48 11.08 -5.32
CA GLU A 47 -3.59 11.50 -3.92
C GLU A 47 -3.30 10.32 -2.98
N TRP A 48 -2.03 10.19 -2.60
CA TRP A 48 -1.57 9.05 -1.82
C TRP A 48 -1.94 9.19 -0.33
N TYR A 49 -2.71 8.25 0.22
CA TYR A 49 -3.00 8.27 1.65
C TYR A 49 -1.84 7.72 2.48
N LEU A 50 -1.67 8.30 3.67
CA LEU A 50 -0.83 7.76 4.74
C LEU A 50 -1.74 7.07 5.76
N PHE A 51 -1.26 5.97 6.30
CA PHE A 51 -1.99 5.14 7.26
C PHE A 51 -1.21 4.97 8.55
N ARG A 52 -1.93 4.69 9.64
CA ARG A 52 -1.39 4.32 10.95
C ARG A 52 -2.10 3.08 11.47
N ARG A 53 -1.55 2.48 12.54
CA ARG A 53 -2.16 1.35 13.27
C ARG A 53 -2.52 0.18 12.34
N PHE A 54 -1.55 -0.23 11.52
CA PHE A 54 -1.68 -1.44 10.71
C PHE A 54 -1.85 -2.67 11.61
N ASP A 55 -2.82 -3.52 11.27
CA ASP A 55 -2.98 -4.86 11.85
C ASP A 55 -1.99 -5.82 11.19
N LYS A 56 -0.74 -5.77 11.66
CA LYS A 56 0.38 -6.54 11.11
C LYS A 56 0.20 -8.05 11.24
N ASP A 57 -0.60 -8.49 12.20
CA ASP A 57 -0.83 -9.91 12.50
C ASP A 57 -1.79 -10.55 11.50
N THR A 58 -2.59 -9.77 10.77
CA THR A 58 -3.55 -10.28 9.80
C THR A 58 -3.30 -9.79 8.37
N MET A 59 -2.56 -8.69 8.20
CA MET A 59 -2.36 -8.03 6.92
C MET A 59 -1.40 -8.79 5.98
N HIS A 60 -1.90 -9.08 4.78
CA HIS A 60 -1.10 -9.47 3.63
C HIS A 60 -0.97 -8.28 2.67
N VAL A 61 0.18 -7.64 2.68
CA VAL A 61 0.53 -6.53 1.79
C VAL A 61 0.78 -7.08 0.39
N LEU A 62 0.16 -6.44 -0.60
CA LEU A 62 0.23 -6.81 -2.02
C LEU A 62 1.09 -5.85 -2.82
N ALA A 63 1.01 -4.56 -2.49
CA ALA A 63 1.85 -3.53 -3.10
C ALA A 63 2.16 -2.37 -2.14
N LEU A 64 3.34 -1.80 -2.33
CA LEU A 64 3.83 -0.60 -1.65
C LEU A 64 3.82 0.58 -2.61
N LEU A 65 3.68 1.79 -2.08
CA LEU A 65 4.04 3.01 -2.79
C LEU A 65 5.50 3.34 -2.50
N GLU A 66 6.29 3.55 -3.54
CA GLU A 66 7.54 4.30 -3.50
C GLU A 66 7.27 5.75 -3.91
N PRO A 67 7.35 6.72 -2.96
CA PRO A 67 6.93 8.11 -3.23
C PRO A 67 7.82 8.89 -4.22
N GLY A 68 8.98 8.36 -4.61
CA GLY A 68 9.84 8.96 -5.63
C GLY A 68 10.40 10.33 -5.23
N ALA A 69 10.97 11.07 -6.19
CA ALA A 69 11.64 12.35 -5.91
C ALA A 69 10.66 13.50 -5.59
N GLU A 70 9.40 13.43 -6.05
CA GLU A 70 8.41 14.48 -5.80
C GLU A 70 8.00 14.59 -4.33
N ARG A 71 8.25 13.54 -3.53
CA ARG A 71 8.03 13.52 -2.07
C ARG A 71 8.79 14.62 -1.33
N ALA A 72 9.92 15.10 -1.87
CA ALA A 72 10.71 16.16 -1.25
C ALA A 72 9.94 17.48 -1.10
N LYS A 73 8.81 17.64 -1.79
CA LYS A 73 7.90 18.79 -1.66
C LYS A 73 6.90 18.63 -0.51
N GLN A 74 6.84 17.46 0.13
CA GLN A 74 5.81 17.07 1.08
C GLN A 74 6.42 16.20 2.20
N GLU A 75 6.83 16.85 3.29
CA GLU A 75 7.58 16.22 4.39
C GLU A 75 6.98 14.91 4.91
N ALA A 76 5.64 14.82 4.98
CA ALA A 76 4.94 13.62 5.44
C ALA A 76 5.24 12.35 4.60
N TYR A 77 5.71 12.52 3.36
CA TYR A 77 6.05 11.42 2.46
C TYR A 77 7.56 11.15 2.39
N ASN A 78 8.40 11.82 3.20
CA ASN A 78 9.83 11.50 3.38
C ASN A 78 10.02 10.22 4.21
N ILE A 79 9.28 9.18 3.88
CA ILE A 79 9.30 7.88 4.52
C ILE A 79 9.69 6.80 3.49
N PRO A 80 10.14 5.61 3.94
CA PRO A 80 10.31 4.48 3.06
C PRO A 80 9.02 4.08 2.34
N ALA A 81 9.14 3.19 1.36
CA ALA A 81 7.97 2.62 0.69
C ALA A 81 6.98 2.02 1.70
N TYR A 82 5.68 2.20 1.49
CA TYR A 82 4.65 1.84 2.47
C TYR A 82 3.41 1.23 1.83
N PRO A 83 2.61 0.41 2.56
CA PRO A 83 1.46 -0.29 1.99
C PRO A 83 0.40 0.64 1.41
N ILE A 84 -0.04 0.32 0.18
CA ILE A 84 -1.16 1.01 -0.48
C ILE A 84 -2.24 0.05 -1.00
N ILE A 85 -1.90 -1.23 -1.14
CA ILE A 85 -2.84 -2.31 -1.49
C ILE A 85 -2.52 -3.51 -0.62
N TRP A 86 -3.54 -4.06 0.02
CA TRP A 86 -3.41 -5.23 0.89
C TRP A 86 -4.70 -6.02 0.93
N CYS A 87 -4.61 -7.23 1.47
CA CYS A 87 -5.74 -8.08 1.75
C CYS A 87 -5.63 -8.72 3.14
N SER A 88 -6.75 -9.21 3.64
CA SER A 88 -6.82 -9.97 4.88
C SER A 88 -8.02 -10.93 4.82
N LYS A 89 -8.13 -11.77 5.85
CA LYS A 89 -9.32 -12.60 6.07
C LYS A 89 -10.10 -12.09 7.27
N GLN A 90 -11.43 -12.07 7.13
CA GLN A 90 -12.35 -11.87 8.25
C GLN A 90 -13.29 -13.07 8.34
N GLY A 91 -12.99 -13.98 9.26
CA GLY A 91 -13.63 -15.31 9.32
C GLY A 91 -13.44 -16.09 8.00
N LYS A 92 -14.55 -16.34 7.29
CA LYS A 92 -14.55 -16.97 5.96
C LYS A 92 -14.47 -15.96 4.81
N GLY A 93 -14.67 -14.67 5.09
CA GLY A 93 -14.64 -13.59 4.11
C GLY A 93 -13.21 -13.24 3.68
N ARG A 94 -13.12 -12.70 2.47
CA ARG A 94 -11.91 -12.13 1.87
C ARG A 94 -12.08 -10.61 1.85
N VAL A 95 -11.13 -9.88 2.43
CA VAL A 95 -11.13 -8.41 2.42
C VAL A 95 -9.96 -7.95 1.57
N TYR A 96 -10.24 -7.03 0.65
CA TYR A 96 -9.25 -6.40 -0.22
C TYR A 96 -9.38 -4.89 -0.08
N TYR A 97 -8.25 -4.21 0.09
CA TYR A 97 -8.18 -2.76 0.16
C TYR A 97 -7.21 -2.25 -0.89
N SER A 98 -7.61 -1.19 -1.59
CA SER A 98 -6.77 -0.41 -2.49
C SER A 98 -6.95 1.07 -2.17
N ALA A 99 -5.83 1.78 -1.97
CA ALA A 99 -5.83 3.23 -1.78
C ALA A 99 -5.95 4.03 -3.09
N LEU A 100 -5.95 3.35 -4.25
CA LEU A 100 -6.04 3.99 -5.56
C LEU A 100 -7.48 4.35 -5.93
N GLY A 101 -7.66 5.46 -6.65
CA GLY A 101 -8.88 5.75 -7.39
C GLY A 101 -9.45 7.15 -7.17
N HIS A 102 -8.65 8.11 -6.72
CA HIS A 102 -9.11 9.48 -6.53
C HIS A 102 -9.26 10.24 -7.86
N ARG A 103 -8.37 10.01 -8.84
CA ARG A 103 -8.39 10.73 -10.12
C ARG A 103 -9.14 10.01 -11.26
N GLU A 104 -9.71 10.79 -12.17
CA GLU A 104 -10.41 10.29 -13.36
C GLU A 104 -9.50 9.53 -14.34
N ASP A 105 -8.24 9.97 -14.48
CA ASP A 105 -7.25 9.30 -15.33
C ASP A 105 -6.83 7.92 -14.76
N VAL A 106 -6.95 7.71 -13.45
CA VAL A 106 -6.80 6.39 -12.83
C VAL A 106 -7.96 5.48 -13.22
N TRP A 107 -9.20 5.96 -13.15
CA TRP A 107 -10.38 5.17 -13.52
C TRP A 107 -10.45 4.79 -15.00
N THR A 108 -9.89 5.61 -15.88
CA THR A 108 -9.82 5.32 -17.32
C THR A 108 -8.58 4.53 -17.72
N ASN A 109 -7.65 4.28 -16.79
CA ASN A 109 -6.48 3.46 -17.04
C ASN A 109 -6.88 1.97 -17.14
N PRO A 110 -6.65 1.29 -18.29
CA PRO A 110 -7.01 -0.12 -18.46
C PRO A 110 -6.35 -1.04 -17.43
N GLN A 111 -5.12 -0.70 -17.00
CA GLN A 111 -4.40 -1.46 -15.98
C GLN A 111 -5.13 -1.39 -14.64
N PHE A 112 -5.59 -0.21 -14.23
CA PHE A 112 -6.34 -0.05 -12.97
C PHE A 112 -7.69 -0.77 -13.03
N GLN A 113 -8.41 -0.65 -14.14
CA GLN A 113 -9.68 -1.37 -14.34
C GLN A 113 -9.48 -2.88 -14.20
N GLN A 114 -8.40 -3.43 -14.76
CA GLN A 114 -8.06 -4.84 -14.59
C GLN A 114 -7.81 -5.20 -13.13
N THR A 115 -7.12 -4.35 -12.35
CA THR A 115 -6.91 -4.62 -10.92
C THR A 115 -8.22 -4.66 -10.12
N VAL A 116 -9.21 -3.83 -10.48
CA VAL A 116 -10.53 -3.83 -9.86
C VAL A 116 -11.27 -5.14 -10.18
N ILE A 117 -11.24 -5.57 -11.44
CA ILE A 117 -11.83 -6.85 -11.87
C ILE A 117 -11.18 -8.01 -11.12
N ASP A 118 -9.84 -8.08 -11.11
CA ASP A 118 -9.11 -9.17 -10.45
C ASP A 118 -9.39 -9.20 -8.93
N ALA A 119 -9.52 -8.03 -8.29
CA ALA A 119 -9.90 -7.92 -6.88
C ALA A 119 -11.32 -8.40 -6.61
N MET A 120 -12.30 -8.04 -7.46
CA MET A 120 -13.68 -8.52 -7.35
C MET A 120 -13.76 -10.04 -7.54
N GLU A 121 -13.09 -10.56 -8.56
CA GLU A 121 -13.00 -12.00 -8.81
C GLU A 121 -12.41 -12.76 -7.62
N TRP A 122 -11.31 -12.26 -7.07
CA TRP A 122 -10.68 -12.84 -5.88
C TRP A 122 -11.60 -12.76 -4.67
N ALA A 123 -12.28 -11.63 -4.42
CA ALA A 123 -13.21 -11.48 -3.31
C ALA A 123 -14.40 -12.45 -3.41
N MET A 124 -14.87 -12.73 -4.63
CA MET A 124 -15.90 -13.74 -4.92
C MET A 124 -15.43 -15.20 -4.81
N GLY A 125 -14.17 -15.43 -4.45
CA GLY A 125 -13.64 -16.77 -4.19
C GLY A 125 -12.84 -17.39 -5.32
N LYS A 126 -12.66 -16.71 -6.46
CA LYS A 126 -11.82 -17.22 -7.54
C LYS A 126 -10.35 -17.27 -7.10
N GLY A 127 -9.65 -18.34 -7.50
CA GLY A 127 -8.24 -18.55 -7.17
C GLY A 127 -7.95 -18.86 -5.69
N ARG A 128 -6.66 -19.12 -5.41
CA ARG A 128 -6.16 -19.35 -4.05
C ARG A 128 -6.21 -18.05 -3.25
N THR A 129 -6.62 -18.12 -1.99
CA THR A 129 -6.75 -16.93 -1.14
C THR A 129 -5.44 -16.17 -0.95
N ARG A 130 -4.32 -16.85 -0.66
CA ARG A 130 -2.98 -16.24 -0.49
C ARG A 130 -2.96 -14.97 0.40
N ALA A 131 -3.67 -14.98 1.51
CA ALA A 131 -3.75 -13.87 2.47
C ALA A 131 -2.99 -14.17 3.78
N GLN A 132 -1.87 -14.90 3.71
CA GLN A 132 -1.05 -15.14 4.91
C GLN A 132 -0.28 -13.86 5.28
N PRO A 133 -0.27 -13.42 6.55
CA PRO A 133 0.39 -12.18 6.93
C PRO A 133 1.84 -12.10 6.47
N ASN A 134 2.24 -10.97 5.89
CA ASN A 134 3.59 -10.75 5.39
C ASN A 134 4.16 -9.36 5.73
N PHE A 135 3.45 -8.55 6.53
CA PHE A 135 3.79 -7.14 6.78
C PHE A 135 5.27 -6.94 7.14
N ASP A 136 5.75 -7.60 8.19
CA ASP A 136 7.13 -7.42 8.68
C ASP A 136 8.21 -7.95 7.72
N LYS A 137 7.82 -8.69 6.67
CA LYS A 137 8.75 -9.21 5.65
C LYS A 137 8.92 -8.27 4.48
N VAL A 138 7.90 -7.47 4.18
CA VAL A 138 7.84 -6.70 2.93
C VAL A 138 7.81 -5.20 3.15
N VAL A 139 7.34 -4.73 4.31
CA VAL A 139 7.31 -3.31 4.63
C VAL A 139 8.65 -2.90 5.24
N PRO A 140 9.41 -1.99 4.59
CA PRO A 140 10.64 -1.47 5.15
C PRO A 140 10.36 -0.80 6.50
N THR A 141 11.19 -1.09 7.50
CA THR A 141 11.22 -0.28 8.72
C THR A 141 11.88 1.06 8.38
N ALA A 142 11.38 2.16 8.96
CA ALA A 142 12.14 3.39 8.98
C ALA A 142 13.51 3.09 9.61
N LYS A 143 14.60 3.46 8.93
CA LYS A 143 15.91 3.45 9.58
C LYS A 143 15.79 4.33 10.84
N PRO A 144 16.28 3.90 12.00
CA PRO A 144 16.56 4.83 13.09
C PRO A 144 17.40 6.00 12.53
N GLU A 145 17.17 7.22 13.01
CA GLU A 145 17.87 8.47 12.62
C GLU A 145 19.39 8.49 12.91
N GLU A 146 20.13 7.39 12.71
CA GLU A 146 21.53 7.28 13.13
C GLU A 146 22.59 7.61 12.07
N GLU A 147 22.23 8.15 10.90
CA GLU A 147 23.23 8.57 9.89
C GLU A 147 23.06 10.02 9.38
N ALA A 148 22.21 10.84 10.00
CA ALA A 148 22.13 12.29 9.71
C ALA A 148 23.06 13.14 10.60
N ALA A 149 23.63 12.58 11.68
CA ALA A 149 24.42 13.33 12.66
C ALA A 149 25.94 13.03 12.65
N ALA A 150 26.44 12.13 11.80
CA ALA A 150 27.86 11.79 11.74
C ALA A 150 28.68 12.57 10.68
N GLY A 151 28.08 13.55 10.00
CA GLY A 151 28.73 14.32 8.93
C GLY A 151 29.21 15.73 9.30
N SER A 152 28.85 16.27 10.46
CA SER A 152 29.25 17.64 10.87
C SER A 152 30.14 17.62 12.10
N ARG A 153 31.40 17.21 11.89
CA ARG A 153 32.56 17.57 12.73
C ARG A 153 33.84 17.24 11.96
N ALA A 154 34.15 18.06 10.95
CA ALA A 154 35.49 18.15 10.38
C ALA A 154 35.69 19.47 9.62
N LYS A 155 36.00 20.53 10.39
CA LYS A 155 36.95 21.64 10.15
C LYS A 155 36.44 22.96 10.72
#